data_AF-A0A9P4HI20-F1
#
_entry.id   AF-A0A9P4HI20-F1
#
_cell.length_a   1.000
_cell.length_b   1.000
_cell.length_c   1.000
_cell.angle_alpha   90.00
_cell.angle_beta   90.00
_cell.angle_gamma   90.00
#
_symmetry.space_group_name_H-M   'P 1'
#
loop_
_entity.id
_entity.type
_entity.pdbx_description
1 polymer ?
#
loop_
_entity_poly.entity_id
_entity_poly.type
_entity_poly.pdbx_seq_one_letter_code
_entity_poly.pdbx_strand_id
1 'polypeptide(L)'
;YLEDCDHFQFVVLMTYDCIAHNDLIRKDFLRMPMPNMDQNIAAQAPPFFFVLQHDSKAAKAEREAIKLYHNLRENVYWLQKENVTVSESLEYPYLQLYCRKALLSDPICDHLDSVRRGYPDALYNYLDCRVGSEYAEAENLFARGLVNRKHWAKLFCPGEVLVTFESGQPVAYICEAFPEQLEGALQVRCWTWEFDGKFFRMTTDLYIHWPSETEVAAVIDLRADLLSVSPVSCQSKNSAKLAVGATTTDLIDCQEILES
;
A
#
# COMPACT_ATOMS: atom_id res chain seq x y z
N TYR A 1 -24.26 14.51 5.91
CA TYR A 1 -23.68 15.46 6.90
C TYR A 1 -22.24 15.84 6.57
N LEU A 2 -21.29 14.91 6.39
CA LEU A 2 -19.97 15.26 5.83
C LEU A 2 -19.96 15.30 4.29
N GLU A 3 -20.89 14.60 3.65
CA GLU A 3 -21.03 14.56 2.19
C GLU A 3 -21.57 15.88 1.59
N ASP A 4 -22.11 16.77 2.42
CA ASP A 4 -22.73 18.04 2.02
C ASP A 4 -21.81 19.27 2.26
N CYS A 5 -20.56 19.04 2.69
CA CYS A 5 -19.60 20.09 2.99
C CYS A 5 -18.56 20.24 1.86
N ASP A 6 -18.77 21.21 0.97
CA ASP A 6 -17.89 21.52 -0.17
C ASP A 6 -16.47 22.01 0.20
N HIS A 7 -16.16 22.15 1.49
CA HIS A 7 -14.88 22.65 1.98
C HIS A 7 -13.83 21.55 2.20
N PHE A 8 -14.22 20.27 2.28
CA PHE A 8 -13.28 19.17 2.49
C PHE A 8 -12.83 18.55 1.17
N GLN A 9 -11.53 18.29 1.05
CA GLN A 9 -10.91 17.74 -0.18
C GLN A 9 -10.76 16.23 -0.10
N PHE A 10 -10.44 15.75 1.09
CA PHE A 10 -10.46 14.34 1.47
C PHE A 10 -10.83 14.22 2.94
N VAL A 11 -11.32 13.05 3.31
CA VAL A 11 -11.50 12.66 4.72
C VAL A 11 -10.77 11.35 4.97
N VAL A 12 -10.15 11.26 6.14
CA VAL A 12 -9.56 10.02 6.65
C VAL A 12 -10.59 9.37 7.55
N LEU A 13 -11.05 8.19 7.15
CA LEU A 13 -11.98 7.37 7.92
C LEU A 13 -11.18 6.33 8.69
N MET A 14 -11.29 6.34 10.02
CA MET A 14 -10.71 5.34 10.89
C MET A 14 -11.84 4.54 11.54
N THR A 15 -11.80 3.23 11.38
CA THR A 15 -12.76 2.31 11.99
C THR A 15 -12.12 1.64 13.19
N TYR A 16 -12.83 1.62 14.32
CA TYR A 16 -12.36 1.05 15.59
C TYR A 16 -13.28 -0.05 16.06
N ASP A 17 -12.70 -1.13 16.58
CA ASP A 17 -13.44 -2.13 17.35
C ASP A 17 -13.49 -1.69 18.83
N CYS A 18 -14.57 -1.00 19.18
CA CYS A 18 -14.78 -0.50 20.54
C CYS A 18 -14.93 -1.64 21.56
N ILE A 19 -15.43 -2.81 21.16
CA ILE A 19 -15.64 -3.94 22.07
C ILE A 19 -14.28 -4.56 22.40
N ALA A 20 -13.50 -4.90 21.37
CA ALA A 20 -12.16 -5.44 21.57
C ALA A 20 -11.25 -4.46 22.31
N HIS A 21 -11.37 -3.15 22.02
CA HIS A 21 -10.62 -2.14 22.75
C HIS A 21 -11.05 -2.07 24.23
N ASN A 22 -12.35 -2.03 24.52
CA ASN A 22 -12.86 -2.01 25.88
C ASN A 22 -12.41 -3.24 26.67
N ASP A 23 -12.44 -4.43 26.07
CA ASP A 23 -11.96 -5.66 26.71
C ASP A 23 -10.46 -5.60 27.03
N LEU A 24 -9.66 -4.98 26.16
CA LEU A 24 -8.23 -4.80 26.38
C LEU A 24 -7.90 -3.87 27.56
N ILE A 25 -8.66 -2.79 27.72
CA ILE A 25 -8.47 -1.81 28.81
C ILE A 25 -9.30 -2.12 30.06
N ARG A 26 -10.17 -3.14 30.01
CA ARG A 26 -11.10 -3.47 31.11
C ARG A 26 -10.39 -3.69 32.44
N LYS A 27 -9.19 -4.28 32.39
CA LYS A 27 -8.34 -4.54 33.57
C LYS A 27 -7.80 -3.26 34.23
N ASP A 28 -7.78 -2.14 33.49
CA ASP A 28 -7.27 -0.86 33.96
C ASP A 28 -8.35 -0.07 34.72
N PHE A 29 -9.62 -0.48 34.61
CA PHE A 29 -10.70 0.10 35.38
C PHE A 29 -10.61 -0.35 36.84
N LEU A 30 -10.54 0.63 37.73
CA LEU A 30 -10.57 0.38 39.17
C LEU A 30 -11.99 0.55 39.70
N ARG A 31 -12.40 -0.41 40.53
CA ARG A 31 -13.65 -0.32 41.25
C ARG A 31 -13.50 0.65 42.42
N MET A 32 -14.24 1.74 42.36
CA MET A 32 -14.34 2.72 43.44
C MET A 32 -15.24 2.19 44.56
N PRO A 33 -14.97 2.54 45.82
CA PRO A 33 -15.84 2.20 46.93
C PRO A 33 -17.21 2.86 46.75
N MET A 34 -18.28 2.09 46.95
CA MET A 34 -19.64 2.64 46.95
C MET A 34 -19.89 3.40 48.25
N PRO A 35 -20.43 4.64 48.20
CA PRO A 35 -20.90 5.32 49.39
C PRO A 35 -22.11 4.59 49.98
N ASN A 36 -22.42 4.89 51.24
CA ASN A 36 -23.57 4.29 51.90
C ASN A 36 -24.86 4.79 51.23
N MET A 37 -25.62 3.89 50.61
CA MET A 37 -26.79 4.20 49.79
C MET A 37 -27.88 3.15 49.97
N ASP A 38 -29.11 3.48 49.58
CA ASP A 38 -30.25 2.55 49.61
C ASP A 38 -29.96 1.26 48.83
N GLN A 39 -30.43 0.11 49.33
CA GLN A 39 -30.16 -1.21 48.72
C GLN A 39 -30.64 -1.32 47.27
N ASN A 40 -31.75 -0.69 46.91
CA ASN A 40 -32.28 -0.74 45.55
C ASN A 40 -31.41 0.05 44.56
N ILE A 41 -30.77 1.12 45.05
CA ILE A 41 -29.83 1.95 44.29
C ILE A 41 -28.49 1.23 44.18
N ALA A 42 -28.00 0.63 45.27
CA ALA A 42 -26.74 -0.13 45.31
C ALA A 42 -26.70 -1.30 44.31
N ALA A 43 -27.85 -1.93 44.04
CA ALA A 43 -27.96 -3.02 43.07
C ALA A 43 -27.78 -2.57 41.61
N GLN A 44 -28.14 -1.33 41.27
CA GLN A 44 -28.08 -0.78 39.91
C GLN A 44 -26.85 0.09 39.67
N ALA A 45 -26.23 0.56 40.75
CA ALA A 45 -25.04 1.39 40.75
C ALA A 45 -23.72 0.76 40.23
N PRO A 46 -23.47 -0.57 40.23
CA PRO A 46 -22.12 -1.11 39.98
C PRO A 46 -21.41 -0.60 38.72
N PRO A 47 -22.07 -0.45 37.54
CA PRO A 47 -21.40 0.04 36.33
C PRO A 47 -20.80 1.44 36.47
N PHE A 48 -21.35 2.29 37.34
CA PHE A 48 -20.92 3.68 37.53
C PHE A 48 -19.72 3.83 38.48
N PHE A 49 -19.32 2.75 39.15
CA PHE A 49 -18.21 2.75 40.10
C PHE A 49 -16.93 2.15 39.52
N PHE A 50 -16.81 2.08 38.20
CA PHE A 50 -15.58 1.71 37.52
C PHE A 50 -14.99 2.96 36.85
N VAL A 51 -13.76 3.31 37.22
CA VAL A 51 -13.09 4.51 36.71
C VAL A 51 -11.66 4.17 36.29
N LEU A 52 -11.24 4.75 35.16
CA LEU A 52 -9.83 4.81 34.78
C LEU A 52 -9.19 5.95 35.57
N GLN A 53 -8.24 5.62 36.46
CA GLN A 53 -7.52 6.66 37.21
C GLN A 53 -6.54 7.44 36.34
N HIS A 54 -6.06 6.82 35.28
CA HIS A 54 -5.13 7.37 34.32
C HIS A 54 -5.56 6.96 32.91
N ASP A 55 -5.15 7.75 31.91
CA ASP A 55 -5.35 7.39 30.51
C ASP A 55 -4.72 6.02 30.24
N SER A 56 -5.49 5.13 29.63
CA SER A 56 -4.99 3.83 29.16
C SER A 56 -4.47 3.96 27.72
N LYS A 57 -3.97 2.84 27.17
CA LYS A 57 -3.51 2.74 25.79
C LYS A 57 -4.61 3.20 24.84
N ALA A 58 -4.28 4.09 23.90
CA ALA A 58 -5.22 4.54 22.88
C ALA A 58 -5.73 3.38 22.01
N ALA A 59 -6.98 3.48 21.57
CA ALA A 59 -7.55 2.55 20.61
C ALA A 59 -6.74 2.55 19.31
N LYS A 60 -6.45 1.36 18.79
CA LYS A 60 -5.82 1.20 17.47
C LYS A 60 -6.93 1.05 16.44
N ALA A 61 -6.87 1.82 15.36
CA ALA A 61 -7.80 1.65 14.24
C ALA A 61 -7.61 0.26 13.62
N GLU A 62 -8.72 -0.42 13.37
CA GLU A 62 -8.76 -1.71 12.66
C GLU A 62 -8.60 -1.47 11.16
N ARG A 63 -9.23 -0.41 10.65
CA ARG A 63 -9.17 0.00 9.24
C ARG A 63 -8.99 1.49 9.14
N GLU A 64 -8.28 1.92 8.11
CA GLU A 64 -8.06 3.32 7.79
C GLU A 64 -8.21 3.49 6.28
N ALA A 65 -8.97 4.50 5.86
CA ALA A 65 -9.18 4.76 4.46
C ALA A 65 -9.32 6.25 4.16
N ILE A 66 -8.85 6.68 2.99
CA ILE A 66 -9.00 8.05 2.51
C ILE A 66 -10.09 8.08 1.46
N LYS A 67 -11.16 8.84 1.72
CA LYS A 67 -12.17 9.17 0.70
C LYS A 67 -11.82 10.51 0.07
N LEU A 68 -11.77 10.53 -1.26
CA LEU A 68 -11.52 11.74 -2.05
C LEU A 68 -12.85 12.39 -2.46
N TYR A 69 -12.97 13.71 -2.32
CA TYR A 69 -14.13 14.47 -2.79
C TYR A 69 -13.91 15.02 -4.20
N HIS A 70 -15.00 15.40 -4.88
CA HIS A 70 -15.07 15.83 -6.28
C HIS A 70 -13.85 16.66 -6.75
N ASN A 71 -13.52 17.73 -6.03
CA ASN A 71 -12.49 18.68 -6.44
C ASN A 71 -11.09 18.04 -6.43
N LEU A 72 -10.77 17.21 -5.46
CA LEU A 72 -9.49 16.49 -5.43
C LEU A 72 -9.51 15.28 -6.37
N ARG A 73 -10.66 14.62 -6.54
CA ARG A 73 -10.81 13.48 -7.44
C ARG A 73 -10.48 13.86 -8.88
N GLU A 74 -10.99 14.99 -9.37
CA GLU A 74 -10.65 15.51 -10.70
C GLU A 74 -9.18 15.89 -10.81
N ASN A 75 -8.63 16.52 -9.78
CA ASN A 75 -7.23 16.91 -9.75
C ASN A 75 -6.27 15.73 -9.59
N VAL A 76 -6.72 14.59 -9.10
CA VAL A 76 -5.92 13.36 -8.90
C VAL A 76 -6.21 12.34 -10.03
N TYR A 77 -7.06 12.69 -11.00
CA TYR A 77 -7.36 11.91 -12.19
C TYR A 77 -6.10 11.56 -13.01
N TRP A 78 -5.00 12.32 -12.90
CA TRP A 78 -3.72 11.97 -13.52
C TRP A 78 -3.08 10.70 -12.94
N LEU A 79 -3.46 10.26 -11.72
CA LEU A 79 -3.10 8.92 -11.25
C LEU A 79 -3.68 7.83 -12.16
N GLN A 80 -4.74 8.12 -12.92
CA GLN A 80 -5.52 7.14 -13.69
C GLN A 80 -4.99 6.89 -15.10
N LYS A 81 -3.76 7.31 -15.43
CA LYS A 81 -3.21 7.25 -16.80
C LYS A 81 -3.22 5.83 -17.42
N GLU A 82 -3.34 4.78 -16.61
CA GLU A 82 -3.59 3.43 -17.10
C GLU A 82 -4.70 2.77 -16.29
N ASN A 83 -5.84 2.46 -16.93
CA ASN A 83 -6.95 1.49 -16.67
C ASN A 83 -7.23 0.97 -15.24
N VAL A 84 -6.73 1.62 -14.21
CA VAL A 84 -6.90 1.24 -12.81
C VAL A 84 -7.99 2.13 -12.28
N THR A 85 -9.17 1.54 -12.11
CA THR A 85 -10.29 2.14 -11.41
C THR A 85 -9.83 2.50 -10.00
N VAL A 86 -9.56 3.78 -9.75
CA VAL A 86 -9.30 4.25 -8.40
C VAL A 86 -10.63 4.07 -7.65
N SER A 87 -10.65 3.11 -6.73
CA SER A 87 -11.74 2.95 -5.77
C SER A 87 -12.05 4.30 -5.14
N GLU A 88 -13.31 4.57 -4.84
CA GLU A 88 -13.74 5.81 -4.16
C GLU A 88 -13.05 6.00 -2.79
N SER A 89 -12.47 4.92 -2.27
CA SER A 89 -11.71 4.83 -1.04
C SER A 89 -10.31 4.29 -1.33
N LEU A 90 -9.28 5.00 -0.85
CA LEU A 90 -7.91 4.52 -0.81
C LEU A 90 -7.70 3.87 0.56
N GLU A 91 -7.57 2.55 0.60
CA GLU A 91 -7.41 1.81 1.86
C GLU A 91 -5.95 1.78 2.31
N TYR A 92 -5.69 1.91 3.60
CA TYR A 92 -4.37 1.68 4.18
C TYR A 92 -3.88 0.25 3.83
N PRO A 93 -2.62 0.05 3.36
CA PRO A 93 -1.47 0.95 3.43
C PRO A 93 -1.31 1.90 2.22
N TYR A 94 -2.39 2.21 1.52
CA TYR A 94 -2.48 3.13 0.39
C TYR A 94 -1.59 2.72 -0.79
N LEU A 95 -1.64 1.44 -1.19
CA LEU A 95 -0.81 0.89 -2.28
C LEU A 95 -0.94 1.70 -3.58
N GLN A 96 -2.14 2.22 -3.85
CA GLN A 96 -2.42 3.09 -5.00
C GLN A 96 -1.54 4.33 -5.03
N LEU A 97 -1.30 4.92 -3.86
CA LEU A 97 -0.50 6.11 -3.69
C LEU A 97 0.99 5.76 -3.62
N TYR A 98 1.35 4.66 -2.95
CA TYR A 98 2.72 4.16 -2.92
C TYR A 98 3.28 3.91 -4.33
N CYS A 99 2.56 3.12 -5.14
CA CYS A 99 2.98 2.74 -6.50
C CYS A 99 3.07 3.93 -7.46
N ARG A 100 2.48 5.07 -7.07
CA ARG A 100 2.42 6.29 -7.89
C ARG A 100 3.00 7.49 -7.15
N LYS A 101 3.80 7.28 -6.11
CA LYS A 101 4.32 8.35 -5.26
C LYS A 101 5.14 9.37 -6.05
N ALA A 102 5.86 8.90 -7.09
CA ALA A 102 6.66 9.77 -7.96
C ALA A 102 5.79 10.80 -8.69
N LEU A 103 4.54 10.45 -9.00
CA LEU A 103 3.60 11.34 -9.66
C LEU A 103 3.04 12.41 -8.69
N LEU A 104 2.98 12.12 -7.38
CA LEU A 104 2.62 13.14 -6.37
C LEU A 104 3.71 14.20 -6.18
N SER A 105 4.95 13.88 -6.56
CA SER A 105 6.10 14.80 -6.50
C SER A 105 6.51 15.30 -7.89
N ASP A 106 5.72 15.03 -8.93
CA ASP A 106 6.04 15.38 -10.31
C ASP A 106 5.84 16.89 -10.55
N PRO A 107 6.85 17.60 -11.10
CA PRO A 107 6.72 19.00 -11.49
C PRO A 107 5.64 19.27 -12.56
N ILE A 108 4.98 18.26 -13.13
CA ILE A 108 3.73 18.48 -13.91
C ILE A 108 2.63 19.12 -13.05
N CYS A 109 2.64 18.91 -11.72
CA CYS A 109 1.80 19.66 -10.78
C CYS A 109 2.14 21.16 -10.72
N ASP A 110 3.29 21.60 -11.27
CA ASP A 110 3.67 23.01 -11.38
C ASP A 110 2.83 23.78 -12.42
N HIS A 111 2.06 23.08 -13.25
CA HIS A 111 1.14 23.70 -14.21
C HIS A 111 -0.27 23.93 -13.66
N LEU A 112 -0.57 23.48 -12.44
CA LEU A 112 -1.84 23.77 -11.78
C LEU A 112 -1.82 25.20 -11.20
N ASP A 113 -2.94 25.93 -11.33
CA ASP A 113 -3.11 27.23 -10.69
C ASP A 113 -2.91 27.11 -9.16
N SER A 114 -2.49 28.20 -8.49
CA SER A 114 -2.11 28.18 -7.06
C SER A 114 -3.16 27.58 -6.13
N VAL A 115 -4.45 27.72 -6.45
CA VAL A 115 -5.56 27.13 -5.68
C VAL A 115 -5.67 25.62 -5.90
N ARG A 116 -5.38 25.13 -7.12
CA ARG A 116 -5.45 23.70 -7.47
C ARG A 116 -4.24 22.91 -6.99
N ARG A 117 -3.09 23.56 -6.77
CA ARG A 117 -1.91 22.97 -6.10
C ARG A 117 -2.16 22.64 -4.62
N GLY A 118 -2.92 23.47 -3.91
CA GLY A 118 -3.12 23.30 -2.48
C GLY A 118 -3.76 21.97 -2.07
N TYR A 119 -4.50 21.32 -2.97
CA TYR A 119 -5.19 20.06 -2.64
C TYR A 119 -4.30 18.82 -2.76
N PRO A 120 -3.56 18.60 -3.88
CA PRO A 120 -2.51 17.59 -3.93
C PRO A 120 -1.44 17.79 -2.86
N ASP A 121 -1.03 19.04 -2.58
CA ASP A 121 -0.05 19.35 -1.53
C ASP A 121 -0.55 18.93 -0.14
N ALA A 122 -1.81 19.20 0.19
CA ALA A 122 -2.40 18.79 1.46
C ALA A 122 -2.45 17.25 1.59
N LEU A 123 -2.81 16.54 0.52
CA LEU A 123 -2.82 15.08 0.50
C LEU A 123 -1.38 14.53 0.63
N TYR A 124 -0.42 15.09 -0.10
CA TYR A 124 0.98 14.69 -0.02
C TYR A 124 1.55 14.90 1.39
N ASN A 125 1.35 16.08 1.97
CA ASN A 125 1.79 16.40 3.33
C ASN A 125 1.17 15.45 4.37
N TYR A 126 -0.13 15.12 4.22
CA TYR A 126 -0.78 14.12 5.06
C TYR A 126 -0.09 12.75 4.94
N LEU A 127 0.14 12.28 3.71
CA LEU A 127 0.77 10.98 3.46
C LEU A 127 2.20 10.92 3.97
N ASP A 128 3.00 11.96 3.74
CA ASP A 128 4.37 12.04 4.23
C ASP A 128 4.41 11.99 5.77
N CYS A 129 3.55 12.75 6.44
CA CYS A 129 3.44 12.72 7.90
C CYS A 129 2.93 11.37 8.43
N ARG A 130 1.99 10.72 7.73
CA ARG A 130 1.29 9.53 8.22
C ARG A 130 2.04 8.23 7.93
N VAL A 131 2.54 8.08 6.71
CA VAL A 131 3.13 6.83 6.16
C VAL A 131 4.48 7.04 5.47
N GLY A 132 4.99 8.27 5.38
CA GLY A 132 6.25 8.57 4.68
C GLY A 132 7.44 7.77 5.21
N SER A 133 7.57 7.62 6.53
CA SER A 133 8.61 6.79 7.15
C SER A 133 8.46 5.30 6.82
N GLU A 134 7.22 4.79 6.73
CA GLU A 134 6.96 3.40 6.34
C GLU A 134 7.24 3.16 4.86
N TYR A 135 7.03 4.17 4.01
CA TYR A 135 7.37 4.08 2.59
C TYR A 135 8.88 4.10 2.40
N ALA A 136 9.58 4.99 3.09
CA ALA A 136 11.04 5.03 3.10
C ALA A 136 11.67 3.72 3.62
N GLU A 137 11.06 3.11 4.65
CA GLU A 137 11.46 1.78 5.15
C GLU A 137 11.34 0.72 4.06
N ALA A 138 10.20 0.66 3.35
CA ALA A 138 9.99 -0.26 2.24
C ALA A 138 11.04 -0.09 1.14
N GLU A 139 11.27 1.16 0.72
CA GLU A 139 12.23 1.49 -0.33
C GLU A 139 13.66 1.12 0.05
N ASN A 140 14.05 1.33 1.30
CA ASN A 140 15.36 0.93 1.80
C ASN A 140 15.56 -0.58 1.72
N LEU A 141 14.53 -1.35 2.12
CA LEU A 141 14.56 -2.81 2.01
C LEU A 141 14.65 -3.24 0.54
N PHE A 142 13.80 -2.68 -0.32
CA PHE A 142 13.74 -3.05 -1.74
C PHE A 142 15.03 -2.72 -2.48
N ALA A 143 15.65 -1.57 -2.19
CA ALA A 143 16.96 -1.19 -2.75
C ALA A 143 18.09 -2.17 -2.39
N ARG A 144 17.91 -2.98 -1.33
CA ARG A 144 18.85 -4.01 -0.88
C ARG A 144 18.43 -5.41 -1.33
N GLY A 145 17.37 -5.54 -2.14
CA GLY A 145 16.80 -6.83 -2.54
C GLY A 145 16.11 -7.57 -1.39
N LEU A 146 15.70 -6.86 -0.33
CA LEU A 146 15.05 -7.41 0.84
C LEU A 146 13.61 -6.92 0.96
N VAL A 147 12.79 -7.63 1.73
CA VAL A 147 11.41 -7.27 2.04
C VAL A 147 11.03 -7.84 3.40
N ASN A 148 10.10 -7.19 4.09
CA ASN A 148 9.48 -7.73 5.30
C ASN A 148 7.97 -7.93 5.08
N ARG A 149 7.32 -8.65 5.99
CA ARG A 149 5.89 -8.97 5.87
C ARG A 149 5.00 -7.72 5.83
N LYS A 150 5.43 -6.64 6.48
CA LYS A 150 4.73 -5.33 6.52
C LYS A 150 4.71 -4.63 5.15
N HIS A 151 5.79 -4.75 4.37
CA HIS A 151 5.94 -4.06 3.08
C HIS A 151 5.72 -4.97 1.87
N TRP A 152 5.56 -6.27 2.07
CA TRP A 152 5.44 -7.28 1.01
C TRP A 152 4.45 -6.93 -0.11
N ALA A 153 3.26 -6.45 0.22
CA ALA A 153 2.26 -6.04 -0.77
C ALA A 153 2.70 -4.86 -1.66
N LYS A 154 3.66 -4.05 -1.21
CA LYS A 154 4.18 -2.90 -1.96
C LYS A 154 5.11 -3.29 -3.13
N LEU A 155 5.49 -4.58 -3.24
CA LEU A 155 6.26 -5.09 -4.38
C LEU A 155 5.43 -5.28 -5.65
N PHE A 156 4.09 -5.25 -5.54
CA PHE A 156 3.19 -5.60 -6.63
C PHE A 156 2.35 -4.39 -7.01
N CYS A 157 2.84 -3.59 -7.95
CA CYS A 157 2.12 -2.47 -8.51
C CYS A 157 1.49 -2.82 -9.87
N PRO A 158 0.23 -2.43 -10.14
CA PRO A 158 -0.37 -2.61 -11.46
C PRO A 158 0.48 -1.99 -12.57
N GLY A 159 0.62 -2.71 -13.69
CA GLY A 159 1.45 -2.33 -14.83
C GLY A 159 2.91 -2.74 -14.71
N GLU A 160 3.39 -3.16 -13.53
CA GLU A 160 4.76 -3.65 -13.37
C GLU A 160 4.90 -5.10 -13.85
N VAL A 161 6.12 -5.43 -14.30
CA VAL A 161 6.50 -6.76 -14.76
C VAL A 161 6.97 -7.61 -13.59
N LEU A 162 6.34 -8.78 -13.45
CA LEU A 162 6.69 -9.82 -12.51
C LEU A 162 7.30 -10.97 -13.30
N VAL A 163 8.52 -11.38 -12.98
CA VAL A 163 9.14 -12.56 -13.60
C VAL A 163 9.09 -13.69 -12.59
N THR A 164 8.55 -14.84 -12.95
CA THR A 164 8.64 -16.09 -12.17
C THR A 164 9.36 -17.16 -12.99
N PHE A 165 9.59 -18.34 -12.43
CA PHE A 165 10.08 -19.50 -13.17
C PHE A 165 8.99 -20.58 -13.22
N GLU A 166 8.61 -20.97 -14.42
CA GLU A 166 7.75 -22.13 -14.64
C GLU A 166 8.57 -23.21 -15.33
N SER A 167 8.64 -24.40 -14.71
CA SER A 167 9.42 -25.51 -15.23
C SER A 167 10.90 -25.15 -15.54
N GLY A 168 11.47 -24.27 -14.72
CA GLY A 168 12.86 -23.80 -14.85
C GLY A 168 13.09 -22.76 -15.94
N GLN A 169 12.03 -22.26 -16.60
CA GLN A 169 12.11 -21.17 -17.57
C GLN A 169 11.52 -19.89 -16.99
N PRO A 170 12.19 -18.74 -17.18
CA PRO A 170 11.63 -17.46 -16.74
C PRO A 170 10.38 -17.13 -17.54
N VAL A 171 9.30 -16.81 -16.85
CA VAL A 171 8.02 -16.35 -17.43
C VAL A 171 7.70 -14.98 -16.87
N ALA A 172 7.41 -14.03 -17.76
CA ALA A 172 7.04 -12.67 -17.38
C ALA A 172 5.51 -12.52 -17.39
N TYR A 173 5.01 -11.87 -16.35
CA TYR A 173 3.62 -11.47 -16.17
C TYR A 173 3.55 -9.96 -15.98
N ILE A 174 2.43 -9.37 -16.34
CA ILE A 174 2.12 -7.97 -16.05
C ILE A 174 1.05 -7.96 -14.96
N CYS A 175 1.37 -7.30 -13.85
CA CYS A 175 0.45 -7.12 -12.74
C CYS A 175 -0.77 -6.31 -13.19
N GLU A 176 -1.98 -6.84 -13.00
CA GLU A 176 -3.21 -6.20 -13.48
C GLU A 176 -3.89 -5.36 -12.38
N ALA A 177 -3.78 -5.80 -11.13
CA ALA A 177 -4.44 -5.19 -9.99
C ALA A 177 -3.56 -5.23 -8.74
N PHE A 178 -3.90 -4.42 -7.74
CA PHE A 178 -3.22 -4.46 -6.45
C PHE A 178 -3.44 -5.82 -5.77
N PRO A 179 -2.44 -6.33 -5.02
CA PRO A 179 -2.56 -7.62 -4.37
C PRO A 179 -3.63 -7.62 -3.29
N GLU A 180 -4.35 -8.72 -3.18
CA GLU A 180 -5.30 -8.98 -2.11
C GLU A 180 -4.70 -9.95 -1.10
N GLN A 181 -4.90 -9.68 0.19
CA GLN A 181 -4.46 -10.59 1.25
C GLN A 181 -5.49 -11.72 1.42
N LEU A 182 -5.10 -12.94 1.08
CA LEU A 182 -5.96 -14.14 1.17
C LEU A 182 -5.22 -15.25 1.92
N GLU A 183 -5.79 -15.72 3.03
CA GLU A 183 -5.32 -16.94 3.75
C GLU A 183 -3.81 -17.00 4.06
N GLY A 184 -3.19 -15.86 4.36
CA GLY A 184 -1.75 -15.77 4.65
C GLY A 184 -0.84 -15.69 3.42
N ALA A 185 -1.41 -15.64 2.22
CA ALA A 185 -0.77 -15.34 0.95
C ALA A 185 -1.18 -13.95 0.43
N LEU A 186 -0.46 -13.46 -0.57
CA LEU A 186 -0.92 -12.38 -1.44
C LEU A 186 -1.38 -12.99 -2.77
N GLN A 187 -2.62 -12.74 -3.14
CA GLN A 187 -3.14 -13.03 -4.46
C GLN A 187 -2.82 -11.85 -5.38
N VAL A 188 -2.05 -12.11 -6.43
CA VAL A 188 -1.66 -11.12 -7.43
C VAL A 188 -2.29 -11.51 -8.77
N ARG A 189 -3.30 -10.75 -9.20
CA ARG A 189 -3.87 -10.93 -10.53
C ARG A 189 -2.94 -10.35 -11.56
N CYS A 190 -2.57 -11.15 -12.54
CA CYS A 190 -1.67 -10.75 -13.60
C CYS A 190 -2.09 -11.37 -14.94
N TRP A 191 -1.43 -10.97 -16.01
CA TRP A 191 -1.61 -11.59 -17.31
C TRP A 191 -0.28 -11.75 -18.03
N THR A 192 -0.19 -12.74 -18.90
CA THR A 192 0.95 -12.96 -19.79
C THR A 192 0.49 -13.14 -21.23
N TRP A 193 1.43 -13.07 -22.16
CA TRP A 193 1.20 -13.39 -23.57
C TRP A 193 1.47 -14.86 -23.80
N GLU A 194 0.48 -15.58 -24.33
CA GLU A 194 0.65 -16.95 -24.80
C GLU A 194 0.49 -17.04 -26.32
N PHE A 195 0.95 -18.16 -26.88
CA PHE A 195 0.94 -18.41 -28.32
C PHE A 195 0.49 -19.85 -28.63
N ASP A 196 -0.67 -19.98 -29.27
CA ASP A 196 -1.23 -21.26 -29.76
C ASP A 196 -1.38 -21.28 -31.30
N GLY A 197 -0.60 -20.42 -31.98
CA GLY A 197 -0.79 -20.07 -33.41
C GLY A 197 -1.23 -18.62 -33.61
N LYS A 198 -1.69 -17.95 -32.55
CA LYS A 198 -1.93 -16.50 -32.45
C LYS A 198 -1.57 -16.03 -31.04
N PHE A 199 -1.16 -14.77 -30.91
CA PHE A 199 -0.93 -14.20 -29.58
C PHE A 199 -2.25 -13.89 -28.91
N PHE A 200 -2.39 -14.30 -27.65
CA PHE A 200 -3.53 -13.95 -26.81
C PHE A 200 -3.08 -13.67 -25.38
N ARG A 201 -3.86 -12.85 -24.67
CA ARG A 201 -3.64 -12.56 -23.25
C ARG A 201 -4.26 -13.69 -22.43
N MET A 202 -3.47 -14.27 -21.54
CA MET A 202 -3.94 -15.21 -20.53
C MET A 202 -3.84 -14.55 -19.15
N THR A 203 -4.97 -14.48 -18.44
CA THR A 203 -5.03 -13.98 -17.06
C THR A 203 -4.77 -15.12 -16.09
N THR A 204 -3.91 -14.88 -15.11
CA THR A 204 -3.49 -15.85 -14.10
C THR A 204 -3.43 -15.17 -12.74
N ASP A 205 -3.88 -15.86 -11.70
CA ASP A 205 -3.70 -15.43 -10.32
C ASP A 205 -2.47 -16.13 -9.73
N LEU A 206 -1.47 -15.34 -9.32
CA LEU A 206 -0.30 -15.83 -8.60
C LEU A 206 -0.54 -15.74 -7.09
N TYR A 207 -0.21 -16.80 -6.37
CA TYR A 207 -0.31 -16.85 -4.92
C TYR A 207 1.09 -16.81 -4.33
N ILE A 208 1.48 -15.64 -3.84
CA ILE A 208 2.80 -15.46 -3.24
C ILE A 208 2.65 -15.76 -1.76
N HIS A 209 3.49 -16.65 -1.22
CA HIS A 209 3.48 -16.98 0.20
C HIS A 209 4.65 -16.33 0.94
N TRP A 210 4.40 -15.91 2.18
CA TRP A 210 5.47 -15.43 3.05
C TRP A 210 6.30 -16.62 3.54
N PRO A 211 7.64 -16.59 3.47
CA PRO A 211 8.47 -17.62 4.08
C PRO A 211 8.35 -17.51 5.60
N SER A 212 7.60 -18.44 6.21
CA SER A 212 7.13 -18.38 7.61
C SER A 212 8.21 -18.23 8.69
N GLU A 213 9.49 -18.40 8.35
CA GLU A 213 10.60 -18.50 9.29
C GLU A 213 11.37 -17.19 9.51
N THR A 214 11.11 -16.14 8.72
CA THR A 214 11.85 -14.88 8.83
C THR A 214 10.94 -13.65 8.86
N GLU A 215 11.35 -12.63 9.61
CA GLU A 215 10.70 -11.32 9.61
C GLU A 215 11.07 -10.53 8.34
N VAL A 216 12.28 -10.75 7.83
CA VAL A 216 12.83 -10.17 6.59
C VAL A 216 13.30 -11.31 5.69
N ALA A 217 12.93 -11.26 4.41
CA ALA A 217 13.31 -12.23 3.39
C ALA A 217 13.99 -11.51 2.21
N ALA A 218 14.79 -12.23 1.43
CA ALA A 218 15.17 -11.73 0.12
C ALA A 218 13.94 -11.74 -0.79
N VAL A 219 13.82 -10.75 -1.68
CA VAL A 219 12.68 -10.66 -2.61
C VAL A 219 12.59 -11.92 -3.47
N ILE A 220 13.74 -12.49 -3.86
CA ILE A 220 13.84 -13.74 -4.62
C ILE A 220 13.37 -14.99 -3.85
N ASP A 221 13.36 -14.94 -2.51
CA ASP A 221 12.97 -16.06 -1.66
C ASP A 221 11.44 -16.09 -1.41
N LEU A 222 10.72 -15.03 -1.81
CA LEU A 222 9.27 -15.04 -1.83
C LEU A 222 8.83 -16.04 -2.89
N ARG A 223 8.51 -17.27 -2.45
CA ARG A 223 8.10 -18.39 -3.31
C ARG A 223 6.89 -18.03 -4.17
N ALA A 224 7.19 -17.48 -5.32
CA ALA A 224 6.87 -17.99 -6.65
C ALA A 224 7.99 -17.50 -7.56
N ASP A 225 9.23 -17.95 -7.35
CA ASP A 225 10.41 -17.65 -8.18
C ASP A 225 10.50 -16.19 -8.72
N LEU A 226 10.10 -15.20 -7.91
CA LEU A 226 9.83 -13.83 -8.38
C LEU A 226 11.10 -12.99 -8.51
N LEU A 227 11.43 -12.57 -9.73
CA LEU A 227 12.21 -11.37 -10.01
C LEU A 227 11.22 -10.24 -10.36
N SER A 228 10.93 -9.34 -9.42
CA SER A 228 10.32 -8.06 -9.76
C SER A 228 11.38 -7.19 -10.43
N VAL A 229 11.14 -6.82 -11.69
CA VAL A 229 11.96 -5.84 -12.41
C VAL A 229 11.14 -4.57 -12.47
N SER A 230 11.37 -3.65 -11.53
CA SER A 230 10.79 -2.30 -11.64
C SER A 230 11.26 -1.68 -12.96
N PRO A 231 10.38 -1.07 -13.77
CA PRO A 231 10.80 -0.39 -14.97
C PRO A 231 11.75 0.73 -14.56
N VAL A 232 12.92 0.75 -15.20
CA VAL A 232 13.91 1.83 -15.12
C VAL A 232 13.19 3.11 -15.59
N SER A 233 12.62 3.87 -14.64
CA SER A 233 12.25 5.25 -14.92
C SER A 233 13.53 5.94 -15.33
N CYS A 234 13.55 6.50 -16.54
CA CYS A 234 14.68 7.22 -17.11
C CYS A 234 15.28 8.18 -16.07
N GLN A 235 16.38 7.76 -15.41
CA GLN A 235 17.20 8.67 -14.66
C GLN A 235 17.81 9.64 -15.66
N SER A 236 17.39 10.89 -15.57
CA SER A 236 18.07 12.01 -16.19
C SER A 236 19.58 11.87 -15.96
N LYS A 237 20.33 11.92 -17.05
CA LYS A 237 21.79 12.04 -17.11
C LYS A 237 22.37 12.68 -15.85
N ASN A 238 22.99 11.89 -14.99
CA ASN A 238 24.14 12.30 -14.20
C ASN A 238 24.93 11.07 -13.75
N SER A 239 26.21 11.12 -14.07
CA SER A 239 27.19 10.04 -13.98
C SER A 239 27.51 9.65 -12.55
N ALA A 240 27.46 8.35 -12.21
CA ALA A 240 28.28 7.77 -11.15
C ALA A 240 28.37 6.23 -11.25
N LYS A 241 29.46 5.77 -11.89
CA LYS A 241 30.28 4.58 -11.58
C LYS A 241 29.56 3.33 -11.03
N LEU A 242 29.24 2.42 -11.95
CA LEU A 242 29.30 0.97 -11.68
C LEU A 242 30.75 0.58 -11.35
N ALA A 243 30.93 -0.22 -10.30
CA ALA A 243 32.16 -0.96 -10.05
C ALA A 243 31.84 -2.46 -9.91
N VAL A 244 32.17 -3.19 -10.99
CA VAL A 244 32.82 -4.51 -11.07
C VAL A 244 32.02 -5.73 -10.49
N GLY A 245 31.83 -6.84 -11.21
CA GLY A 245 32.74 -7.44 -12.19
C GLY A 245 32.07 -8.22 -13.31
N ALA A 246 32.70 -8.10 -14.47
CA ALA A 246 32.40 -8.79 -15.70
C ALA A 246 32.85 -10.26 -15.67
N THR A 247 32.07 -11.12 -16.32
CA THR A 247 32.64 -12.11 -17.24
C THR A 247 32.02 -11.89 -18.61
N THR A 248 32.91 -11.62 -19.55
CA THR A 248 32.69 -11.17 -20.92
C THR A 248 32.22 -12.32 -21.80
N THR A 249 30.97 -12.32 -22.30
CA THR A 249 30.62 -12.69 -23.68
C THR A 249 29.16 -12.30 -23.98
N ASP A 250 28.93 -11.85 -25.21
CA ASP A 250 27.64 -11.68 -25.90
C ASP A 250 26.81 -10.40 -25.61
N LEU A 251 27.31 -9.29 -26.16
CA LEU A 251 26.49 -8.19 -26.67
C LEU A 251 26.11 -8.51 -28.12
N ILE A 252 24.85 -8.84 -28.38
CA ILE A 252 24.25 -8.80 -29.72
C ILE A 252 22.93 -8.03 -29.65
N ASP A 253 22.79 -7.15 -30.64
CA ASP A 253 21.75 -6.18 -30.91
C ASP A 253 20.30 -6.69 -30.81
N CYS A 254 19.44 -5.87 -30.20
CA CYS A 254 18.00 -5.86 -30.45
C CYS A 254 17.53 -4.39 -30.49
N GLN A 255 17.79 -3.69 -31.60
CA GLN A 255 17.23 -2.35 -31.83
C GLN A 255 16.65 -2.16 -33.25
N GLU A 256 16.12 -3.21 -33.87
CA GLU A 256 15.26 -3.08 -35.05
C GLU A 256 14.07 -4.04 -34.90
N ILE A 257 12.86 -3.47 -34.92
CA ILE A 257 11.56 -3.98 -35.38
C ILE A 257 10.49 -3.18 -34.62
N LEU A 258 10.20 -1.98 -35.13
CA LEU A 258 8.92 -1.29 -34.96
C LEU A 258 8.82 -0.24 -36.06
N GLU A 259 8.68 -0.70 -37.31
CA GLU A 259 8.16 0.09 -38.43
C GLU A 259 7.82 -0.85 -39.60
N SER A 260 6.62 -1.43 -39.55
CA SER A 260 5.88 -1.96 -40.70
C SER A 260 4.41 -2.13 -40.34
#